data_AF-A0A1J0WG17-F1
#
_entry.id   AF-A0A1J0WG17-F1
#
_cell.length_a   1.000
_cell.length_b   1.000
_cell.length_c   1.000
_cell.angle_alpha   90.00
_cell.angle_beta   90.00
_cell.angle_gamma   90.00
#
_symmetry.space_group_name_H-M   'P 1'
#
loop_
_entity.id
_entity.type
_entity.pdbx_description
1 polymer ?
#
loop_
_entity_poly.entity_id
_entity_poly.type
_entity_poly.pdbx_seq_one_letter_code
_entity_poly.pdbx_strand_id
1 'polypeptide(L)'
;MTTRRFGGFARAVQDAHKFICANDASLCCILRIAGGDYGEDLLCETRRIFEEEDTPDVNQLGRLFAAMRMILSEAGHMPGDQLAALRWHGARVSDLSSRLPI
;
A
#
# COMPACT_ATOMS: atom_id res chain seq x y z
N MET A 1 -24.17 -24.03 -11.25
CA MET A 1 -23.58 -23.41 -10.04
C MET A 1 -22.14 -23.05 -10.35
N THR A 2 -21.89 -21.79 -10.71
CA THR A 2 -20.57 -21.25 -11.02
C THR A 2 -19.90 -20.83 -9.72
N THR A 3 -18.88 -21.58 -9.29
CA THR A 3 -17.97 -21.19 -8.22
C THR A 3 -17.24 -19.91 -8.67
N ARG A 4 -17.71 -18.74 -8.22
CA ARG A 4 -17.00 -17.47 -8.42
C ARG A 4 -15.59 -17.62 -7.84
N ARG A 5 -14.58 -17.35 -8.68
CA ARG A 5 -13.17 -17.32 -8.33
C ARG A 5 -12.90 -16.18 -7.34
N PHE A 6 -13.09 -16.43 -6.05
CA PHE A 6 -12.61 -15.54 -4.97
C PHE A 6 -11.12 -15.77 -4.64
N GLY A 7 -10.44 -16.71 -5.32
CA GLY A 7 -9.12 -17.22 -4.92
C GLY A 7 -7.88 -16.52 -5.50
N GLY A 8 -8.01 -15.60 -6.46
CA GLY A 8 -6.84 -15.01 -7.14
C GLY A 8 -6.04 -14.04 -6.27
N PHE A 9 -6.74 -13.19 -5.51
CA PHE A 9 -6.13 -12.05 -4.81
C PHE A 9 -6.10 -12.20 -3.29
N ALA A 10 -6.75 -13.23 -2.71
CA ALA A 10 -6.83 -13.41 -1.26
C ALA A 10 -5.44 -13.42 -0.59
N ARG A 11 -4.45 -14.04 -1.23
CA ARG A 11 -3.06 -14.02 -0.74
C ARG A 11 -2.44 -12.62 -0.82
N ALA A 12 -2.68 -11.88 -1.89
CA ALA A 12 -2.17 -10.52 -2.05
C ALA A 12 -2.80 -9.56 -1.03
N VAL A 13 -4.10 -9.68 -0.77
CA VAL A 13 -4.83 -8.90 0.24
C VAL A 13 -4.31 -9.21 1.65
N GLN A 14 -4.14 -10.49 1.98
CA GLN A 14 -3.58 -10.88 3.28
C GLN A 14 -2.14 -10.38 3.46
N ASP A 15 -1.35 -10.42 2.40
CA ASP A 15 0.04 -9.96 2.39
C ASP A 15 0.12 -8.43 2.52
N ALA A 16 -0.78 -7.69 1.86
CA ALA A 16 -0.96 -6.25 2.02
C ALA A 16 -1.32 -5.90 3.46
N HIS A 17 -2.32 -6.57 4.04
CA HIS A 17 -2.76 -6.34 5.41
C HIS A 17 -1.61 -6.55 6.41
N LYS A 18 -0.90 -7.69 6.31
CA LYS A 18 0.27 -7.96 7.16
C LYS A 18 1.36 -6.90 7.03
N PHE A 19 1.62 -6.45 5.80
CA PHE A 19 2.60 -5.40 5.55
C PHE A 19 2.20 -4.09 6.22
N ILE A 20 0.96 -3.65 6.05
CA ILE A 20 0.44 -2.43 6.68
C ILE A 20 0.52 -2.53 8.21
N CYS A 21 0.00 -3.60 8.82
CA CYS A 21 0.05 -3.75 10.28
C CYS A 21 1.49 -3.74 10.85
N ALA A 22 2.44 -4.37 10.16
CA ALA A 22 3.81 -4.45 10.64
C ALA A 22 4.62 -3.16 10.42
N ASN A 23 4.16 -2.28 9.53
CA ASN A 23 4.95 -1.14 9.06
C ASN A 23 4.19 0.19 9.07
N ASP A 24 3.02 0.25 9.71
CA ASP A 24 2.12 1.41 9.68
C ASP A 24 2.86 2.73 9.98
N ALA A 25 3.52 2.81 11.13
CA ALA A 25 4.21 4.01 11.56
C ALA A 25 5.36 4.41 10.63
N SER A 26 6.21 3.46 10.21
CA SER A 26 7.35 3.76 9.34
C SER A 26 6.89 4.12 7.92
N LEU A 27 5.92 3.41 7.38
CA LEU A 27 5.32 3.70 6.08
C LEU A 27 4.60 5.05 6.08
N CYS A 28 3.87 5.39 7.15
CA CYS A 28 3.21 6.69 7.32
C CYS A 28 4.23 7.83 7.28
N CYS A 29 5.31 7.73 8.06
CA CYS A 29 6.40 8.72 8.04
C CYS A 29 6.97 8.91 6.63
N ILE A 30 7.26 7.81 5.92
CA ILE A 30 7.84 7.87 4.58
C ILE A 30 6.85 8.44 3.56
N LEU A 31 5.58 8.06 3.61
CA LEU A 31 4.54 8.60 2.73
C LEU A 31 4.29 10.09 2.99
N ARG A 32 4.30 10.53 4.26
CA ARG A 32 4.17 11.95 4.61
C ARG A 32 5.38 12.76 4.13
N ILE A 33 6.60 12.22 4.24
CA ILE A 33 7.80 12.88 3.70
C ILE A 33 7.75 12.95 2.16
N ALA A 34 7.29 11.87 1.50
CA ALA A 34 7.25 11.78 0.05
C ALA A 34 6.14 12.61 -0.61
N GLY A 35 4.93 12.56 -0.04
CA GLY A 35 3.70 13.05 -0.65
C GLY A 35 2.88 13.99 0.24
N GLY A 36 3.41 14.41 1.39
CA GLY A 36 2.70 15.24 2.35
C GLY A 36 1.43 14.56 2.89
N ASP A 37 0.42 15.38 3.17
CA ASP A 37 -0.87 14.92 3.71
C ASP A 37 -1.55 13.91 2.78
N TYR A 38 -1.41 14.07 1.45
CA TYR A 38 -1.97 13.13 0.49
C TYR A 38 -1.38 11.72 0.63
N GLY A 39 -0.08 11.60 0.93
CA GLY A 39 0.55 10.30 1.17
C GLY A 39 0.01 9.61 2.43
N GLU A 40 -0.25 10.39 3.48
CA GLU A 40 -0.85 9.90 4.73
C GLU A 40 -2.32 9.50 4.52
N ASP A 41 -3.10 10.30 3.81
CA ASP A 41 -4.50 10.03 3.50
C ASP A 41 -4.68 8.69 2.78
N LEU A 42 -3.80 8.36 1.84
CA LEU A 42 -3.81 7.07 1.15
C LEU A 42 -3.62 5.89 2.13
N LEU A 43 -2.75 6.04 3.12
CA LEU A 43 -2.51 5.00 4.13
C LEU A 43 -3.69 4.89 5.10
N CYS A 44 -4.22 6.02 5.55
CA CYS A 44 -5.43 6.08 6.37
C CYS A 44 -6.59 5.36 5.68
N GLU A 45 -6.83 5.65 4.40
CA GLU A 45 -7.89 4.99 3.63
C GLU A 45 -7.62 3.49 3.45
N THR A 46 -6.37 3.09 3.22
CA THR A 46 -5.99 1.67 3.13
C THR A 46 -6.26 0.93 4.44
N ARG A 47 -5.96 1.54 5.58
CA ARG A 47 -6.26 0.97 6.91
C ARG A 47 -7.75 0.87 7.14
N ARG A 48 -8.50 1.93 6.81
CA ARG A 48 -9.95 1.97 6.95
C ARG A 48 -10.61 0.79 6.25
N ILE A 49 -10.18 0.47 5.03
CA ILE A 49 -10.64 -0.72 4.30
C ILE A 49 -10.34 -2.01 5.07
N PHE A 50 -9.14 -2.16 5.64
CA PHE A 50 -8.79 -3.38 6.40
C PHE A 50 -9.48 -3.46 7.77
N GLU A 51 -9.86 -2.34 8.39
CA GLU A 51 -10.47 -2.26 9.71
C GLU A 51 -12.01 -2.34 9.65
N GLU A 52 -12.64 -1.73 8.63
CA GLU A 52 -14.10 -1.56 8.54
C GLU A 52 -14.77 -2.56 7.58
N GLU A 53 -14.04 -3.14 6.63
CA GLU A 53 -14.63 -4.05 5.63
C GLU A 53 -14.35 -5.52 5.94
N ASP A 54 -15.41 -6.29 6.18
CA ASP A 54 -15.34 -7.76 6.28
C ASP A 54 -14.80 -8.41 4.99
N THR A 55 -14.93 -7.72 3.85
CA THR A 55 -14.39 -8.14 2.55
C THR A 55 -13.82 -6.93 1.80
N PRO A 56 -12.51 -6.66 1.92
CA PRO A 56 -11.87 -5.52 1.27
C PRO A 56 -12.12 -5.44 -0.24
N ASP A 57 -12.49 -4.27 -0.76
CA ASP A 57 -12.52 -4.03 -2.21
C ASP A 57 -11.10 -4.07 -2.80
N VAL A 58 -10.80 -5.18 -3.48
CA VAL A 58 -9.50 -5.44 -4.10
C VAL A 58 -9.11 -4.42 -5.17
N ASN A 59 -10.08 -3.81 -5.87
CA ASN A 59 -9.78 -2.79 -6.87
C ASN A 59 -9.46 -1.46 -6.21
N GLN A 60 -10.17 -1.11 -5.12
CA GLN A 60 -9.85 0.08 -4.34
C GLN A 60 -8.45 -0.05 -3.70
N LEU A 61 -8.15 -1.20 -3.11
CA LEU A 61 -6.80 -1.50 -2.61
C LEU A 61 -5.74 -1.37 -3.71
N GLY A 62 -5.98 -1.94 -4.90
CA GLY A 62 -5.03 -1.82 -6.00
C GLY A 62 -4.78 -0.38 -6.44
N ARG A 63 -5.82 0.46 -6.49
CA ARG A 63 -5.69 1.90 -6.76
C ARG A 63 -4.88 2.63 -5.68
N LEU A 64 -5.14 2.35 -4.40
CA LEU A 64 -4.40 2.94 -3.28
C LEU A 64 -2.92 2.56 -3.31
N PHE A 65 -2.61 1.28 -3.48
CA PHE A 65 -1.21 0.82 -3.60
C PHE A 65 -0.52 1.37 -4.86
N ALA A 66 -1.24 1.56 -5.97
CA ALA A 66 -0.70 2.19 -7.17
C ALA A 66 -0.38 3.69 -6.94
N ALA A 67 -1.24 4.40 -6.20
CA ALA A 67 -1.01 5.80 -5.84
C ALA A 67 0.19 5.95 -4.89
N MET A 68 0.27 5.12 -3.84
CA MET A 68 1.45 5.08 -2.96
C MET A 68 2.73 4.77 -3.72
N ARG A 69 2.69 3.81 -4.66
CA ARG A 69 3.83 3.47 -5.51
C ARG A 69 4.33 4.70 -6.29
N MET A 70 3.40 5.46 -6.88
CA MET A 70 3.72 6.67 -7.65
C MET A 70 4.46 7.69 -6.77
N ILE A 71 3.89 8.01 -5.60
CA ILE A 71 4.50 8.93 -4.62
C ILE A 71 5.92 8.48 -4.24
N LEU A 72 6.09 7.21 -3.89
CA LEU A 72 7.39 6.68 -3.44
C LEU A 72 8.42 6.64 -4.59
N SER A 73 7.98 6.47 -5.83
CA SER A 73 8.86 6.45 -7.00
C SER A 73 9.40 7.84 -7.37
N GLU A 74 8.63 8.90 -7.10
CA GLU A 74 9.01 10.28 -7.38
C GLU A 74 9.89 10.89 -6.28
N ALA A 75 9.87 10.31 -5.09
CA ALA A 75 10.59 10.80 -3.91
C ALA A 75 12.09 10.45 -3.86
N GLY A 76 12.73 10.12 -5.00
CA GLY A 76 14.13 9.68 -5.09
C GLY A 76 15.19 10.68 -4.57
N HIS A 77 14.78 11.90 -4.21
CA HIS A 77 15.62 12.99 -3.71
C HIS A 77 15.64 13.10 -2.17
N MET A 78 15.07 12.13 -1.44
CA MET A 78 15.02 12.18 0.03
C MET A 78 16.40 12.22 0.70
N PRO A 79 16.50 12.83 1.90
CA PRO A 79 17.69 12.77 2.75
C PRO A 79 18.17 11.33 3.02
N GLY A 80 19.49 11.16 3.15
CA GLY A 80 20.15 9.85 3.15
C GLY A 80 19.73 8.90 4.28
N ASP A 81 19.28 9.43 5.42
CA ASP A 81 18.76 8.68 6.56
C ASP A 81 17.38 8.03 6.27
N GLN A 82 16.57 8.65 5.41
CA GLN A 82 15.25 8.13 5.01
C GLN A 82 15.29 7.34 3.70
N LEU A 83 16.36 7.48 2.90
CA LEU A 83 16.49 6.86 1.59
C LEU A 83 16.44 5.33 1.64
N ALA A 84 17.00 4.71 2.68
CA ALA A 84 16.95 3.25 2.84
C ALA A 84 15.52 2.76 3.10
N ALA A 85 14.80 3.44 3.99
CA ALA A 85 13.39 3.13 4.29
C ALA A 85 12.51 3.39 3.06
N LEU A 86 12.70 4.52 2.37
CA LEU A 86 12.02 4.82 1.11
C LEU A 86 12.17 3.70 0.08
N ARG A 87 13.41 3.24 -0.16
CA ARG A 87 13.67 2.16 -1.12
C ARG A 87 13.01 0.86 -0.71
N TRP A 88 13.07 0.51 0.58
CA TRP A 88 12.47 -0.72 1.09
C TRP A 88 10.94 -0.69 0.98
N HIS A 89 10.30 0.38 1.48
CA HIS A 89 8.85 0.56 1.37
C HIS A 89 8.41 0.67 -0.10
N GLY A 90 9.14 1.42 -0.92
CA GLY A 90 8.85 1.58 -2.35
C GLY A 90 8.90 0.26 -3.11
N ALA A 91 9.90 -0.57 -2.87
CA ALA A 91 9.98 -1.92 -3.44
C ALA A 91 8.78 -2.77 -3.01
N ARG A 92 8.42 -2.72 -1.72
CA ARG A 92 7.34 -3.52 -1.17
C ARG A 92 5.96 -3.09 -1.66
N VAL A 93 5.69 -1.79 -1.70
CA VAL A 93 4.47 -1.20 -2.24
C VAL A 93 4.36 -1.48 -3.75
N SER A 94 5.47 -1.42 -4.50
CA SER A 94 5.49 -1.77 -5.93
C SER A 94 5.10 -3.23 -6.18
N ASP A 95 5.66 -4.15 -5.38
CA ASP A 95 5.35 -5.57 -5.43
C ASP A 95 3.86 -5.85 -5.11
N LEU A 96 3.32 -5.23 -4.05
CA LEU A 96 1.89 -5.34 -3.70
C LEU A 96 0.98 -4.76 -4.80
N SER A 97 1.32 -3.58 -5.33
CA SER A 97 0.58 -2.92 -6.42
C SER A 97 0.53 -3.78 -7.69
N SER A 98 1.59 -4.53 -8.01
CA SER A 98 1.62 -5.41 -9.19
C SER A 98 0.74 -6.67 -9.08
N ARG A 99 0.34 -7.02 -7.85
CA ARG A 99 -0.45 -8.23 -7.55
C ARG A 99 -1.93 -7.93 -7.32
N LEU A 100 -2.32 -6.66 -7.23
CA LEU A 100 -3.69 -6.21 -7.06
C LEU A 100 -4.25 -5.65 -8.39
N PRO A 101 -5.55 -5.82 -8.66
CA PRO A 101 -6.18 -5.25 -9.86
C PRO A 101 -6.32 -3.73 -9.75
N ILE A 102 -6.26 -3.02 -10.89
CA ILE A 102 -6.45 -1.55 -10.97
C ILE A 102 -7.82 -1.25 -11.58
#